data_AF-A0A1V6JIG2-F1
#
_entry.id   AF-A0A1V6JIG2-F1
#
_cell.length_a   1.000
_cell.length_b   1.000
_cell.length_c   1.000
_cell.angle_alpha   90.00
_cell.angle_beta   90.00
_cell.angle_gamma   90.00
#
_symmetry.space_group_name_H-M   'P 1'
#
loop_
_entity.id
_entity.type
_entity.pdbx_description
1 polymer ?
#
loop_
_entity_poly.entity_id
_entity_poly.type
_entity_poly.pdbx_seq_one_letter_code
_entity_poly.pdbx_strand_id
1 'polypeptide(L)'
;MKAKIVKFGPFLKLWIPVIGCIALSSCWPCNTTVIDNGPLPDSALIFVPYIDGQTYSFKHSNGLVIDFSATRKTHAEWSGCSECCEYEYHYEVNTTLLTSEYPVFDMFFRIDNMNAPYYHCSAAIGKYGFYIPTYNIIGNAEYEQVDSIAVDSTWYYKVFKLKADNLMFLPHDTIFVDSLYYSYNDGVIKIIMSNGENYILQQ
;
A
#
# COMPACT_ATOMS: atom_id res chain seq x y z
N MET A 1 -7.89 -71.45 -31.03
CA MET A 1 -8.59 -70.44 -30.20
C MET A 1 -8.47 -69.10 -30.93
N LYS A 2 -9.53 -68.59 -31.57
CA LYS A 2 -9.48 -67.33 -32.34
C LYS A 2 -10.02 -66.19 -31.48
N ALA A 3 -9.18 -65.22 -31.15
CA ALA A 3 -9.57 -64.03 -30.39
C ALA A 3 -10.51 -63.15 -31.23
N LYS A 4 -11.67 -62.81 -30.66
CA LYS A 4 -12.69 -61.97 -31.30
C LYS A 4 -12.36 -60.51 -30.98
N ILE A 5 -11.83 -59.79 -31.96
CA ILE A 5 -11.56 -58.34 -31.82
C ILE A 5 -12.90 -57.61 -31.83
N VAL A 6 -13.30 -57.08 -30.67
CA VAL A 6 -14.49 -56.25 -30.53
C VAL A 6 -14.14 -54.86 -31.07
N LYS A 7 -14.67 -54.51 -32.25
CA LYS A 7 -14.56 -53.17 -32.83
C LYS A 7 -15.46 -52.22 -32.04
N PHE A 8 -14.88 -51.40 -31.18
CA PHE A 8 -15.60 -50.29 -30.54
C PHE A 8 -16.02 -49.26 -31.62
N GLY A 9 -17.31 -48.91 -31.63
CA GLY A 9 -17.91 -48.00 -32.61
C GLY A 9 -17.39 -46.57 -32.53
N PRO A 10 -17.71 -45.72 -33.54
CA PRO A 10 -17.14 -44.38 -33.71
C PRO A 10 -17.43 -43.39 -32.57
N PHE A 11 -18.36 -43.71 -31.67
CA PHE A 11 -18.72 -42.89 -30.52
C PHE A 11 -17.60 -42.76 -29.46
N LEU A 12 -16.66 -43.71 -29.38
CA LEU A 12 -15.57 -43.66 -28.38
C LEU A 12 -14.51 -42.59 -28.70
N LYS A 13 -14.37 -42.19 -29.98
CA LYS A 13 -13.38 -41.20 -30.42
C LYS A 13 -13.77 -39.75 -30.12
N LEU A 14 -15.04 -39.48 -29.84
CA LEU A 14 -15.55 -38.12 -29.58
C LEU A 14 -15.32 -37.67 -28.13
N TRP A 15 -15.16 -38.60 -27.19
CA TRP A 15 -14.98 -38.29 -25.76
C TRP A 15 -13.52 -38.02 -25.38
N ILE A 16 -12.55 -38.51 -26.17
CA ILE A 16 -11.11 -38.28 -25.94
C ILE A 16 -10.75 -36.78 -25.91
N PRO A 17 -11.20 -35.93 -26.86
CA PRO A 17 -10.91 -34.50 -26.79
C PRO A 17 -11.64 -33.81 -25.62
N VAL A 18 -12.83 -34.27 -25.24
CA VAL A 18 -13.60 -33.70 -24.11
C VAL A 18 -12.92 -33.99 -22.77
N ILE A 19 -12.45 -35.22 -22.56
CA ILE A 19 -11.71 -35.61 -21.35
C ILE A 19 -10.35 -34.90 -21.30
N GLY A 20 -9.68 -34.73 -22.45
CA GLY A 20 -8.46 -33.93 -22.56
C GLY A 20 -8.66 -32.46 -22.18
N CYS A 21 -9.78 -31.84 -22.60
CA CYS A 21 -10.11 -30.47 -22.22
C CYS A 21 -10.42 -30.34 -20.71
N ILE A 22 -11.05 -31.34 -20.08
CA ILE A 22 -11.34 -31.34 -18.63
C ILE A 22 -10.04 -31.51 -17.80
N ALA A 23 -9.08 -32.28 -18.31
CA ALA A 23 -7.77 -32.43 -17.67
C ALA A 23 -6.87 -31.18 -17.79
N LEU A 24 -7.12 -30.32 -18.78
CA LEU A 24 -6.39 -29.05 -18.96
C LEU A 24 -7.07 -27.86 -18.29
N SER A 25 -8.35 -27.98 -17.91
CA SER A 25 -9.10 -26.94 -17.19
C SER A 25 -9.13 -27.13 -15.67
N SER A 26 -8.57 -28.22 -15.16
CA SER A 26 -8.45 -28.47 -13.72
C SER A 26 -7.12 -27.91 -13.21
N CYS A 27 -7.19 -26.78 -12.50
CA CYS A 27 -6.08 -26.29 -11.70
C CYS A 27 -5.64 -27.43 -10.75
N TRP A 28 -4.36 -27.81 -10.79
CA TRP A 28 -3.85 -28.86 -9.91
C TRP A 28 -4.08 -28.44 -8.45
N PRO A 29 -4.44 -29.37 -7.54
CA PRO A 29 -4.53 -29.04 -6.12
C PRO A 29 -3.13 -28.63 -5.64
N CYS A 30 -2.97 -27.33 -5.42
CA CYS A 30 -1.70 -26.77 -5.01
C CYS A 30 -1.61 -26.83 -3.49
N ASN A 31 -0.51 -27.40 -3.00
CA ASN A 31 -0.25 -27.54 -1.57
C ASN A 31 0.42 -26.25 -1.09
N THR A 32 -0.39 -25.24 -0.82
CA THR A 32 0.08 -23.94 -0.35
C THR A 32 0.51 -24.03 1.11
N THR A 33 1.70 -23.55 1.42
CA THR A 33 2.17 -23.42 2.80
C THR A 33 1.74 -22.08 3.36
N VAL A 34 1.03 -22.09 4.48
CA VAL A 34 0.66 -20.84 5.18
C VAL A 34 1.84 -20.35 6.00
N ILE A 35 2.24 -19.11 5.79
CA ILE A 35 3.23 -18.39 6.60
C ILE A 35 2.49 -17.35 7.43
N ASP A 36 2.56 -17.45 8.75
CA ASP A 36 2.03 -16.45 9.67
C ASP A 36 3.16 -15.54 10.15
N ASN A 37 3.11 -14.27 9.77
CA ASN A 37 4.11 -13.26 10.16
C ASN A 37 3.85 -12.67 11.55
N GLY A 38 2.75 -13.05 12.19
CA GLY A 38 2.37 -12.56 13.51
C GLY A 38 1.92 -11.09 13.51
N PRO A 39 1.76 -10.50 14.70
CA PRO A 39 1.28 -9.13 14.84
C PRO A 39 2.32 -8.10 14.39
N LEU A 40 1.84 -6.92 14.01
CA LEU A 40 2.70 -5.79 13.69
C LEU A 40 3.25 -5.22 15.02
N PRO A 41 4.57 -5.19 15.25
CA PRO A 41 5.10 -4.72 16.52
C PRO A 41 4.93 -3.20 16.68
N ASP A 42 4.77 -2.74 17.92
CA ASP A 42 4.63 -1.30 18.24
C ASP A 42 5.78 -0.44 17.69
N SER A 43 6.98 -1.02 17.59
CA SER A 43 8.14 -0.36 16.98
C SER A 43 7.95 -0.02 15.50
N ALA A 44 7.09 -0.74 14.78
CA ALA A 44 6.75 -0.42 13.39
C ALA A 44 5.73 0.74 13.31
N LEU A 45 4.92 0.94 14.35
CA LEU A 45 3.89 1.99 14.36
C LEU A 45 4.49 3.40 14.36
N ILE A 46 5.77 3.55 14.71
CA ILE A 46 6.51 4.83 14.66
C ILE A 46 6.62 5.39 13.24
N PHE A 47 6.53 4.53 12.21
CA PHE A 47 6.61 4.98 10.82
C PHE A 47 5.36 5.75 10.38
N VAL A 48 4.25 5.66 11.13
CA VAL A 48 2.99 6.38 10.91
C VAL A 48 2.57 7.03 12.25
N PRO A 49 3.05 8.25 12.56
CA PRO A 49 2.97 8.86 13.90
C PRO A 49 1.62 9.56 14.17
N TYR A 50 0.53 9.04 13.59
CA TYR A 50 -0.81 9.57 13.80
C TYR A 50 -1.54 8.79 14.88
N ILE A 51 -2.17 9.52 15.80
CA ILE A 51 -2.91 8.96 16.93
C ILE A 51 -4.40 8.97 16.62
N ASP A 52 -5.07 7.85 16.89
CA ASP A 52 -6.50 7.71 16.65
C ASP A 52 -7.30 8.79 17.39
N GLY A 53 -8.22 9.44 16.68
CA GLY A 53 -9.06 10.52 17.21
C GLY A 53 -8.36 11.87 17.39
N GLN A 54 -7.07 12.01 17.07
CA GLN A 54 -6.40 13.32 17.08
C GLN A 54 -6.63 14.10 15.79
N THR A 55 -6.52 15.42 15.91
CA THR A 55 -6.63 16.37 14.79
C THR A 55 -5.28 16.98 14.49
N TYR A 56 -4.94 17.06 13.21
CA TYR A 56 -3.70 17.63 12.69
C TYR A 56 -4.05 18.75 11.71
N SER A 57 -3.50 19.94 11.94
CA SER A 57 -3.84 21.13 11.17
C SER A 57 -2.77 21.42 10.11
N PHE A 58 -3.22 21.73 8.90
CA PHE A 58 -2.35 22.12 7.78
C PHE A 58 -2.75 23.48 7.24
N LYS A 59 -1.77 24.38 7.09
CA LYS A 59 -1.96 25.69 6.48
C LYS A 59 -1.66 25.62 4.99
N HIS A 60 -2.67 25.93 4.19
CA HIS A 60 -2.55 26.09 2.75
C HIS A 60 -1.76 27.36 2.40
N SER A 61 -1.14 27.38 1.21
CA SER A 61 -0.36 28.50 0.71
C SER A 61 -1.15 29.82 0.58
N ASN A 62 -2.49 29.77 0.50
CA ASN A 62 -3.36 30.95 0.54
C ASN A 62 -3.70 31.44 1.97
N GLY A 63 -3.20 30.76 3.01
CA GLY A 63 -3.41 31.09 4.42
C GLY A 63 -4.56 30.35 5.11
N LEU A 64 -5.38 29.59 4.38
CA LEU A 64 -6.44 28.76 4.98
C LEU A 64 -5.83 27.64 5.83
N VAL A 65 -6.33 27.45 7.05
CA VAL A 65 -5.97 26.31 7.92
C VAL A 65 -7.06 25.25 7.79
N ILE A 66 -6.64 24.01 7.58
CA ILE A 66 -7.50 22.85 7.36
C ILE A 66 -7.16 21.80 8.39
N ASP A 67 -8.17 21.30 9.08
CA ASP A 67 -8.04 20.31 10.12
C ASP A 67 -8.32 18.91 9.58
N PHE A 68 -7.44 17.97 9.88
CA PHE A 68 -7.56 16.57 9.51
C PHE A 68 -7.70 15.70 10.75
N SER A 69 -8.82 14.99 10.86
CA SER A 69 -9.07 14.03 11.92
C SER A 69 -8.51 12.65 11.55
N ALA A 70 -7.74 12.06 12.45
CA ALA A 70 -7.13 10.76 12.26
C ALA A 70 -8.04 9.63 12.73
N THR A 71 -8.24 8.63 11.85
CA THR A 71 -8.85 7.35 12.19
C THR A 71 -7.84 6.24 11.92
N ARG A 72 -7.52 5.44 12.93
CA ARG A 72 -6.54 4.36 12.86
C ARG A 72 -7.20 3.00 13.09
N LYS A 73 -6.85 2.00 12.28
CA LYS A 73 -7.37 0.64 12.39
C LYS A 73 -6.28 -0.38 12.16
N THR A 74 -6.32 -1.45 12.94
CA THR A 74 -5.48 -2.64 12.75
C THR A 74 -6.38 -3.82 12.41
N HIS A 75 -6.01 -4.57 11.38
CA HIS A 75 -6.72 -5.79 10.99
C HIS A 75 -5.76 -6.78 10.35
N ALA A 76 -6.14 -8.06 10.33
CA ALA A 76 -5.38 -9.10 9.65
C ALA A 76 -5.75 -9.15 8.16
N GLU A 77 -4.77 -9.40 7.30
CA GLU A 77 -4.93 -9.63 5.87
C GLU A 77 -4.24 -10.93 5.45
N TRP A 78 -4.64 -11.42 4.28
CA TRP A 78 -4.04 -12.57 3.61
C TRP A 78 -3.45 -12.11 2.27
N SER A 79 -2.30 -12.65 1.87
CA SER A 79 -1.75 -12.36 0.55
C SER A 79 -2.65 -12.97 -0.52
N GLY A 80 -3.30 -12.15 -1.33
CA GLY A 80 -4.13 -12.65 -2.42
C GLY A 80 -3.28 -13.34 -3.47
N CYS A 81 -3.47 -14.64 -3.68
CA CYS A 81 -2.88 -15.36 -4.81
C CYS A 81 -3.96 -15.84 -5.77
N SER A 82 -3.87 -15.42 -7.04
CA SER A 82 -4.81 -15.80 -8.11
C SER A 82 -4.45 -17.12 -8.80
N GLU A 83 -3.24 -17.64 -8.58
CA GLU A 83 -2.71 -18.86 -9.20
C GLU A 83 -2.16 -19.81 -8.12
N CYS A 84 -1.54 -20.92 -8.51
CA CYS A 84 -0.92 -21.85 -7.58
C CYS A 84 0.33 -21.25 -6.90
N CYS A 85 0.15 -20.59 -5.76
CA CYS A 85 1.26 -20.11 -4.94
C CYS A 85 1.83 -21.19 -4.03
N GLU A 86 3.15 -21.15 -3.85
CA GLU A 86 3.85 -21.96 -2.84
C GLU A 86 3.53 -21.48 -1.43
N TYR A 87 3.36 -20.16 -1.25
CA TYR A 87 3.12 -19.52 0.04
C TYR A 87 1.88 -18.63 0.02
N GLU A 88 1.14 -18.68 1.11
CA GLU A 88 0.09 -17.73 1.45
C GLU A 88 0.44 -17.09 2.79
N TYR A 89 0.57 -15.77 2.81
CA TYR A 89 0.98 -15.01 3.98
C TYR A 89 -0.25 -14.54 4.74
N HIS A 90 -0.28 -14.79 6.04
CA HIS A 90 -1.16 -14.16 6.99
C HIS A 90 -0.36 -13.11 7.76
N TYR A 91 -0.83 -11.87 7.75
CA TYR A 91 -0.07 -10.74 8.28
C TYR A 91 -1.02 -9.65 8.79
N GLU A 92 -0.46 -8.70 9.54
CA GLU A 92 -1.21 -7.61 10.15
C GLU A 92 -0.97 -6.30 9.38
N VAL A 93 -2.05 -5.54 9.22
CA VAL A 93 -2.04 -4.24 8.55
C VAL A 93 -2.57 -3.20 9.51
N ASN A 94 -1.83 -2.10 9.63
CA ASN A 94 -2.31 -0.90 10.28
C ASN A 94 -2.55 0.18 9.22
N THR A 95 -3.77 0.71 9.21
CA THR A 95 -4.17 1.79 8.32
C THR A 95 -4.49 3.02 9.14
N THR A 96 -4.13 4.19 8.61
CA THR A 96 -4.53 5.49 9.15
C THR A 96 -5.16 6.30 8.02
N LEU A 97 -6.33 6.88 8.28
CA LEU A 97 -6.98 7.82 7.39
C LEU A 97 -7.05 9.18 8.07
N LEU A 98 -6.53 10.21 7.40
CA LEU A 98 -6.68 11.61 7.78
C LEU A 98 -7.77 12.23 6.89
N THR A 99 -8.90 12.60 7.49
CA THR A 99 -10.05 13.16 6.79
C THR A 99 -10.33 14.59 7.24
N SER A 100 -10.67 15.48 6.31
CA SER A 100 -11.10 16.86 6.59
C SER A 100 -12.62 17.01 6.38
N GLU A 101 -13.28 17.86 7.18
CA GLU A 101 -14.72 18.16 7.05
C GLU A 101 -15.05 19.02 5.82
N TYR A 102 -14.07 19.72 5.27
CA TYR A 102 -14.20 20.48 4.04
C TYR A 102 -13.29 19.85 2.97
N PRO A 103 -13.82 19.50 1.78
CA PRO A 103 -13.08 18.70 0.84
C PRO A 103 -11.89 19.48 0.30
N VAL A 104 -10.69 18.99 0.63
CA VAL A 104 -9.46 19.36 -0.05
C VAL A 104 -8.77 18.11 -0.57
N PHE A 105 -8.65 17.06 0.26
CA PHE A 105 -8.33 15.66 -0.08
C PHE A 105 -8.33 14.84 1.22
N ASP A 106 -8.31 13.51 1.13
CA ASP A 106 -7.97 12.63 2.25
C ASP A 106 -6.52 12.14 2.11
N MET A 107 -5.87 11.84 3.23
CA MET A 107 -4.57 11.18 3.25
C MET A 107 -4.69 9.79 3.87
N PHE A 108 -4.23 8.78 3.17
CA PHE A 108 -4.26 7.39 3.60
C PHE A 108 -2.85 6.89 3.86
N PHE A 109 -2.64 6.17 4.96
CA PHE A 109 -1.38 5.53 5.31
C PHE A 109 -1.64 4.05 5.55
N ARG A 110 -0.72 3.21 5.10
CA ARG A 110 -0.74 1.76 5.32
C ARG A 110 0.64 1.31 5.72
N ILE A 111 0.71 0.47 6.75
CA ILE A 111 1.90 -0.28 7.10
C ILE A 111 1.52 -1.75 7.33
N ASP A 112 2.34 -2.65 6.81
CA ASP A 112 2.15 -4.09 6.96
C ASP A 112 3.48 -4.83 7.20
N ASN A 113 3.38 -6.03 7.77
CA ASN A 113 4.48 -6.96 7.97
C ASN A 113 4.40 -8.19 7.03
N MET A 114 3.85 -8.04 5.82
CA MET A 114 3.75 -9.15 4.86
C MET A 114 5.12 -9.72 4.47
N ASN A 115 6.17 -8.90 4.46
CA ASN A 115 7.52 -9.30 4.06
C ASN A 115 8.54 -9.15 5.20
N ALA A 116 8.47 -10.01 6.23
CA ALA A 116 9.48 -10.04 7.28
C ALA A 116 10.88 -10.29 6.65
N PRO A 117 11.89 -9.41 6.83
CA PRO A 117 12.13 -8.50 7.96
C PRO A 117 11.81 -7.02 7.75
N TYR A 118 11.14 -6.63 6.66
CA TYR A 118 10.88 -5.23 6.31
C TYR A 118 9.40 -4.91 6.42
N TYR A 119 9.07 -3.71 6.86
CA TYR A 119 7.68 -3.24 6.85
C TYR A 119 7.43 -2.52 5.53
N HIS A 120 6.38 -2.92 4.82
CA HIS A 120 5.94 -2.15 3.68
C HIS A 120 5.07 -1.00 4.21
N CYS A 121 5.55 0.24 4.03
CA CYS A 121 4.88 1.45 4.50
C CYS A 121 4.67 2.42 3.34
N SER A 122 3.44 2.90 3.19
CA SER A 122 3.07 3.82 2.13
C SER A 122 2.08 4.87 2.60
N ALA A 123 2.13 6.03 1.98
CA ALA A 123 1.09 7.05 2.04
C ALA A 123 0.41 7.19 0.68
N ALA A 124 -0.81 7.69 0.65
CA ALA A 124 -1.54 8.04 -0.55
C ALA A 124 -2.33 9.34 -0.34
N ILE A 125 -2.32 10.19 -1.36
CA ILE A 125 -3.15 11.41 -1.43
C ILE A 125 -3.80 11.44 -2.79
N GLY A 126 -5.12 11.32 -2.80
CA GLY A 126 -5.90 11.05 -3.99
C GLY A 126 -5.37 9.84 -4.77
N LYS A 127 -4.96 10.06 -6.01
CA LYS A 127 -4.45 8.96 -6.86
C LYS A 127 -2.95 8.67 -6.75
N TYR A 128 -2.24 9.47 -5.97
CA TYR A 128 -0.78 9.42 -5.88
C TYR A 128 -0.35 8.64 -4.65
N GLY A 129 0.55 7.68 -4.86
CA GLY A 129 1.19 6.92 -3.80
C GLY A 129 2.57 7.49 -3.46
N PHE A 130 3.00 7.25 -2.22
CA PHE A 130 4.32 7.61 -1.71
C PHE A 130 4.88 6.45 -0.90
N TYR A 131 6.11 6.05 -1.19
CA TYR A 131 6.81 5.05 -0.39
C TYR A 131 7.42 5.73 0.85
N ILE A 132 7.08 5.25 2.04
CA ILE A 132 7.72 5.68 3.28
C ILE A 132 8.83 4.67 3.58
N PRO A 133 10.11 5.07 3.58
CA PRO A 133 11.18 4.13 3.88
C PRO A 133 11.00 3.57 5.29
N THR A 134 11.24 2.27 5.47
CA THR A 134 11.27 1.63 6.80
C THR A 134 12.61 0.97 7.09
N TYR A 135 13.50 1.00 6.09
CA TYR A 135 14.87 0.54 6.14
C TYR A 135 15.72 1.41 5.21
N ASN A 136 17.03 1.44 5.45
CA ASN A 136 17.93 2.30 4.71
C ASN A 136 18.31 1.64 3.38
N ILE A 137 17.80 2.18 2.27
CA ILE A 137 18.20 1.79 0.92
C ILE A 137 18.98 2.96 0.32
N ILE A 138 20.29 2.81 0.22
CA ILE A 138 21.13 3.81 -0.45
C ILE A 138 20.72 3.85 -1.93
N GLY A 139 20.30 5.01 -2.41
CA GLY A 139 20.03 5.26 -3.83
C GLY A 139 18.63 4.90 -4.33
N ASN A 140 17.62 4.83 -3.46
CA ASN A 140 16.23 4.70 -3.91
C ASN A 140 15.80 6.00 -4.66
N ALA A 141 15.23 5.85 -5.86
CA ALA A 141 14.75 6.96 -6.67
C ALA A 141 13.43 7.58 -6.16
N GLU A 142 12.77 6.92 -5.21
CA GLU A 142 11.46 7.31 -4.67
C GLU A 142 11.55 8.36 -3.55
N TYR A 143 12.72 8.50 -2.91
CA TYR A 143 12.91 9.49 -1.85
C TYR A 143 14.33 10.05 -1.76
N GLU A 144 14.44 11.27 -1.26
CA GLU A 144 15.70 11.89 -0.81
C GLU A 144 15.62 12.10 0.70
N GLN A 145 16.60 11.60 1.46
CA GLN A 145 16.72 11.90 2.88
C GLN A 145 17.58 13.14 3.09
N VAL A 146 17.09 14.09 3.89
CA VAL A 146 17.83 15.29 4.31
C VAL A 146 17.91 15.35 5.83
N ASP A 147 19.05 15.82 6.34
CA ASP A 147 19.30 15.91 7.79
C ASP A 147 18.32 16.85 8.48
N SER A 148 18.04 18.00 7.87
CA SER A 148 17.08 18.97 8.39
C SER A 148 16.55 19.91 7.32
N ILE A 149 15.37 20.47 7.55
CA ILE A 149 14.77 21.52 6.72
C ILE A 149 13.99 22.51 7.58
N ALA A 150 14.04 23.79 7.21
CA ALA A 150 13.16 24.81 7.76
C ALA A 150 11.90 24.96 6.90
N VAL A 151 10.73 24.80 7.51
CA VAL A 151 9.42 25.05 6.88
C VAL A 151 8.63 26.00 7.78
N ASP A 152 8.23 27.16 7.23
CA ASP A 152 7.55 28.24 7.95
C ASP A 152 8.22 28.59 9.31
N SER A 153 9.53 28.82 9.28
CA SER A 153 10.38 29.11 10.46
C SER A 153 10.54 27.98 11.48
N THR A 154 9.96 26.80 11.24
CA THR A 154 10.09 25.62 12.10
C THR A 154 11.10 24.64 11.52
N TRP A 155 12.03 24.15 12.34
CA TRP A 155 13.04 23.17 11.93
C TRP A 155 12.54 21.75 12.14
N TYR A 156 12.59 20.96 11.07
CA TYR A 156 12.32 19.53 11.06
C TYR A 156 13.60 18.76 10.79
N TYR A 157 13.75 17.57 11.40
CA TYR A 157 14.96 16.75 11.33
C TYR A 157 14.66 15.38 10.75
N LYS A 158 15.65 14.78 10.09
CA LYS A 158 15.56 13.46 9.43
C LYS A 158 14.34 13.38 8.51
N VAL A 159 14.28 14.29 7.55
CA VAL A 159 13.13 14.46 6.67
C VAL A 159 13.35 13.69 5.37
N PHE A 160 12.32 12.97 4.95
CA PHE A 160 12.25 12.31 3.67
C PHE A 160 11.45 13.17 2.70
N LYS A 161 12.04 13.53 1.57
CA LYS A 161 11.34 14.12 0.44
C LYS A 161 10.88 12.96 -0.45
N LEU A 162 9.61 12.61 -0.32
CA LEU A 162 8.98 11.54 -1.06
C LEU A 162 8.47 12.08 -2.40
N LYS A 163 8.77 11.36 -3.47
CA LYS A 163 8.25 11.66 -4.80
C LYS A 163 6.93 10.92 -5.01
N ALA A 164 5.95 11.59 -5.61
CA ALA A 164 4.72 10.93 -5.99
C ALA A 164 5.00 9.87 -7.06
N ASP A 165 4.47 8.67 -6.84
CA ASP A 165 4.39 7.62 -7.85
C ASP A 165 2.94 7.43 -8.29
N ASN A 166 2.74 7.15 -9.59
CA ASN A 166 1.43 6.86 -10.19
C ASN A 166 1.00 5.41 -9.96
N LEU A 167 1.52 4.75 -8.92
CA LEU A 167 1.12 3.40 -8.53
C LEU A 167 -0.28 3.44 -7.91
N MET A 168 -1.26 3.40 -8.81
CA MET A 168 -2.69 3.10 -8.63
C MET A 168 -3.25 3.21 -7.22
N PHE A 169 -3.63 4.44 -6.83
CA PHE A 169 -4.78 4.61 -5.96
C PHE A 169 -5.86 5.39 -6.73
N LEU A 170 -7.11 4.97 -6.60
CA LEU A 170 -8.34 5.68 -7.01
C LEU A 170 -8.28 6.55 -8.30
N PRO A 171 -8.57 6.01 -9.50
CA PRO A 171 -8.43 6.71 -10.79
C PRO A 171 -9.39 7.89 -11.01
N HIS A 172 -10.29 8.18 -10.08
CA HIS A 172 -11.30 9.23 -10.20
C HIS A 172 -10.98 10.52 -9.44
N ASP A 173 -9.82 10.59 -8.80
CA ASP A 173 -9.46 11.77 -8.02
C ASP A 173 -8.88 12.92 -8.89
N THR A 174 -9.34 14.15 -8.63
CA THR A 174 -8.92 15.39 -9.27
C THR A 174 -7.77 16.08 -8.55
N ILE A 175 -7.30 15.52 -7.44
CA ILE A 175 -6.18 16.03 -6.66
C ILE A 175 -4.85 15.63 -7.30
N PHE A 176 -3.98 16.62 -7.55
CA PHE A 176 -2.67 16.44 -8.18
C PHE A 176 -1.54 16.81 -7.21
N VAL A 177 -0.86 15.79 -6.68
CA VAL A 177 0.25 15.93 -5.74
C VAL A 177 1.56 15.60 -6.45
N ASP A 178 2.60 16.38 -6.22
CA ASP A 178 3.93 16.20 -6.80
C ASP A 178 4.91 15.56 -5.82
N SER A 179 4.95 16.07 -4.58
CA SER A 179 5.87 15.57 -3.56
C SER A 179 5.37 15.80 -2.14
N LEU A 180 5.95 15.05 -1.20
CA LEU A 180 5.62 15.08 0.21
C LEU A 180 6.90 15.12 1.06
N TYR A 181 6.91 15.93 2.10
CA TYR A 181 7.97 15.98 3.10
C TYR A 181 7.48 15.25 4.34
N TYR A 182 8.23 14.25 4.78
CA TYR A 182 7.81 13.33 5.85
C TYR A 182 8.90 13.18 6.92
N SER A 183 8.52 13.09 8.19
CA SER A 183 9.39 12.60 9.26
C SER A 183 8.64 11.56 10.09
N TYR A 184 9.37 10.66 10.77
CA TYR A 184 8.72 9.72 11.69
C TYR A 184 8.22 10.37 12.98
N ASN A 185 8.65 11.60 13.28
CA ASN A 185 8.23 12.30 14.48
C ASN A 185 6.94 13.09 14.25
N ASP A 186 6.82 13.71 13.07
CA ASP A 186 5.79 14.69 12.75
C ASP A 186 4.80 14.17 11.69
N GLY A 187 5.13 13.07 11.02
CA GLY A 187 4.40 12.57 9.87
C GLY A 187 4.62 13.48 8.66
N VAL A 188 3.54 13.82 7.97
CA VAL A 188 3.54 14.77 6.85
C VAL A 188 3.81 16.19 7.36
N ILE A 189 4.93 16.76 6.93
CA ILE A 189 5.36 18.12 7.24
C ILE A 189 4.87 19.10 6.19
N LYS A 190 4.99 18.73 4.91
CA LYS A 190 4.63 19.58 3.78
C LYS A 190 4.18 18.75 2.59
N ILE A 191 3.10 19.19 1.95
CA ILE A 191 2.58 18.62 0.70
C ILE A 191 2.79 19.66 -0.39
N ILE A 192 3.33 19.26 -1.54
CA ILE A 192 3.48 20.11 -2.72
C ILE A 192 2.56 19.58 -3.82
N MET A 193 1.66 20.44 -4.27
CA MET A 193 0.70 20.16 -5.33
C MET A 193 1.34 20.42 -6.69
N SER A 194 0.87 19.74 -7.74
CA SER A 194 1.40 19.91 -9.09
C SER A 194 1.16 21.31 -9.70
N ASN A 195 0.22 22.09 -9.14
CA ASN A 195 -0.02 23.48 -9.51
C ASN A 195 0.84 24.50 -8.72
N GLY A 196 1.74 24.04 -7.84
CA GLY A 196 2.60 24.88 -7.00
C GLY A 196 1.99 25.30 -5.66
N GLU A 197 0.71 24.97 -5.41
CA GLU A 197 0.12 25.10 -4.09
C GLU A 197 0.81 24.17 -3.08
N ASN A 198 0.73 24.51 -1.80
CA ASN A 198 1.29 23.67 -0.76
C ASN A 198 0.49 23.75 0.53
N TYR A 199 0.62 22.69 1.32
CA TYR A 199 0.03 22.55 2.65
C TYR A 199 1.16 22.28 3.62
N ILE A 200 1.21 23.02 4.73
CA ILE A 200 2.28 22.95 5.72
C ILE A 200 1.69 22.62 7.08
N LEU A 201 2.27 21.64 7.78
CA LEU A 201 1.87 21.28 9.14
C LEU A 201 1.92 22.52 10.06
N GLN A 202 0.85 22.74 10.82
CA GLN A 202 0.80 23.73 11.90
C GLN A 202 1.02 23.00 13.23
N GLN A 203 1.90 23.56 14.06
CA GLN A 203 2.15 23.12 15.43
C GLN A 203 1.43 24.03 16.42
#